data_AF-A0A3Q0J119-F1
#
_entry.id   AF-A0A3Q0J119-F1
#
_cell.length_a   1.000
_cell.length_b   1.000
_cell.length_c   1.000
_cell.angle_alpha   90.00
_cell.angle_beta   90.00
_cell.angle_gamma   90.00
#
_symmetry.space_group_name_H-M   'P 1'
#
loop_
_entity.id
_entity.type
_entity.pdbx_description
1 polymer ?
#
loop_
_entity_poly.entity_id
_entity_poly.type
_entity_poly.pdbx_seq_one_letter_code
_entity_poly.pdbx_strand_id
1 'polypeptide(L)'
;MMLKSQYKEDVPLDISHYNALLRVYLDNEHTFSPTDFLAKLESQGIEPNRVTYQQLISKYCQDGNIEGATKILEFMRDKTFPISEGVFNALIYGHSQANDMASAEGILTMMSQAGLEPSAQTYTKLMCGYAKHGDMDSIKSSHFSNSLPF
;
A
#
# COMPACT_ATOMS: atom_id res chain seq x y z
N MET A 1 -9.28 -20.09 -50.28
CA MET A 1 -9.84 -21.00 -49.26
C MET A 1 -8.92 -20.93 -48.06
N MET A 2 -9.43 -20.40 -46.92
CA MET A 2 -9.07 -20.70 -45.51
C MET A 2 -7.58 -20.52 -45.09
N LEU A 3 -7.19 -19.64 -44.14
CA LEU A 3 -7.81 -19.19 -42.88
C LEU A 3 -7.36 -17.74 -42.54
N LYS A 4 -8.33 -16.84 -42.34
CA LYS A 4 -8.19 -15.78 -41.32
C LYS A 4 -8.64 -16.42 -40.01
N SER A 5 -7.73 -16.64 -39.06
CA SER A 5 -8.03 -16.97 -37.66
C SER A 5 -6.78 -16.69 -36.82
N GLN A 6 -6.81 -16.08 -35.64
CA GLN A 6 -7.90 -15.77 -34.71
C GLN A 6 -7.55 -14.47 -33.99
N TYR A 7 -8.52 -13.56 -33.90
CA TYR A 7 -8.71 -12.57 -32.85
C TYR A 7 -7.49 -12.23 -31.96
N LYS A 8 -6.71 -11.22 -32.34
CA LYS A 8 -6.32 -10.20 -31.35
C LYS A 8 -7.59 -9.39 -31.10
N GLU A 9 -8.52 -9.95 -30.32
CA GLU A 9 -9.46 -9.10 -29.62
C GLU A 9 -8.59 -8.15 -28.81
N ASP A 10 -8.71 -6.86 -29.11
CA ASP A 10 -8.21 -5.79 -28.28
C ASP A 10 -9.07 -5.87 -27.01
N VAL A 11 -8.79 -6.87 -26.17
CA VAL A 11 -9.49 -7.06 -24.91
C VAL A 11 -9.16 -5.82 -24.11
N PRO A 12 -10.14 -4.94 -23.84
CA PRO A 12 -9.87 -3.71 -23.12
C PRO A 12 -9.26 -4.11 -21.79
N LEU A 13 -7.98 -3.75 -21.61
CA LEU A 13 -7.26 -4.05 -20.39
C LEU A 13 -8.03 -3.45 -19.23
N ASP A 14 -8.45 -4.29 -18.29
CA ASP A 14 -9.13 -3.87 -17.08
C ASP A 14 -8.13 -3.68 -15.92
N ILE A 15 -8.63 -3.17 -14.79
CA ILE A 15 -7.81 -2.86 -13.61
C ILE A 15 -7.01 -4.07 -13.08
N SER A 16 -7.46 -5.30 -13.32
CA SER A 16 -6.77 -6.52 -12.88
C SER A 16 -5.49 -6.75 -13.68
N HIS A 17 -5.53 -6.48 -14.99
CA HIS A 17 -4.36 -6.53 -15.86
C HIS A 17 -3.32 -5.47 -15.47
N TYR A 18 -3.78 -4.27 -15.12
CA TYR A 18 -2.90 -3.20 -14.66
C TYR A 18 -2.33 -3.46 -13.26
N ASN A 19 -3.08 -4.06 -12.34
CA ASN A 19 -2.55 -4.46 -11.04
C ASN A 19 -1.48 -5.58 -11.16
N ALA A 20 -1.63 -6.47 -12.15
CA ALA A 20 -0.61 -7.46 -12.49
C ALA A 20 0.64 -6.80 -13.09
N LEU A 21 0.48 -5.88 -14.05
CA LEU A 21 1.59 -5.10 -14.60
C LEU A 21 2.28 -4.25 -13.53
N LEU A 22 1.50 -3.63 -12.64
CA LEU A 22 2.01 -2.87 -11.51
C LEU A 22 2.90 -3.76 -10.66
N ARG A 23 2.48 -4.97 -10.30
CA ARG A 23 3.31 -5.92 -9.58
C ARG A 23 4.63 -6.22 -10.31
N VAL A 24 4.59 -6.44 -11.62
CA VAL A 24 5.80 -6.66 -12.44
C VAL A 24 6.71 -5.43 -12.46
N TYR A 25 6.18 -4.21 -12.56
CA TYR A 25 6.96 -2.97 -12.47
C TYR A 25 7.51 -2.71 -11.07
N LEU A 26 6.84 -3.19 -10.04
CA LEU A 26 7.30 -3.11 -8.65
C LEU A 26 8.43 -4.09 -8.38
N ASP A 27 8.39 -5.28 -8.99
CA ASP A 27 9.34 -6.38 -8.77
C ASP A 27 10.60 -6.29 -9.65
N ASN A 28 10.57 -5.52 -10.75
CA ASN A 28 11.72 -5.25 -11.61
C ASN A 28 12.12 -3.79 -11.42
N GLU A 29 13.40 -3.49 -11.19
CA GLU A 29 14.00 -2.17 -10.85
C GLU A 29 13.69 -0.99 -11.82
N HIS A 30 12.73 -1.13 -12.72
CA HIS A 30 12.16 -0.03 -13.48
C HIS A 30 11.53 1.00 -12.55
N THR A 31 12.21 2.13 -12.43
CA THR A 31 11.66 3.35 -11.86
C THR A 31 10.44 3.78 -12.69
N PHE A 32 9.24 3.58 -12.15
CA PHE A 32 8.04 4.23 -12.63
C PHE A 32 7.53 5.16 -11.53
N SER A 33 6.91 6.27 -11.92
CA SER A 33 6.24 7.14 -10.96
C SER A 33 4.82 6.61 -10.73
N PRO A 34 4.45 6.24 -9.50
CA PRO A 34 3.06 5.94 -9.12
C PRO A 34 2.04 6.98 -9.59
N THR A 35 2.37 8.27 -9.60
CA THR A 35 1.47 9.32 -10.10
C THR A 35 1.29 9.26 -11.61
N ASP A 36 2.36 8.94 -12.35
CA ASP A 36 2.30 8.78 -13.81
C ASP A 36 1.51 7.52 -14.18
N PHE A 37 1.60 6.47 -13.36
CA PHE A 37 0.79 5.26 -13.50
C PHE A 37 -0.70 5.57 -13.31
N LEU A 38 -1.07 6.34 -12.28
CA LEU A 38 -2.46 6.77 -12.07
C LEU A 38 -2.95 7.64 -13.23
N ALA A 39 -2.15 8.62 -13.68
CA ALA A 39 -2.49 9.45 -14.83
C ALA A 39 -2.68 8.61 -16.11
N LYS A 40 -1.88 7.56 -16.30
CA LYS A 40 -2.04 6.63 -17.42
C LYS A 40 -3.36 5.88 -17.33
N LEU A 41 -3.73 5.35 -16.17
CA LEU A 41 -5.03 4.69 -15.97
C LEU A 41 -6.20 5.64 -16.26
N GLU A 42 -6.14 6.87 -15.76
CA GLU A 42 -7.16 7.89 -16.03
C GLU A 42 -7.26 8.24 -17.52
N SER A 43 -6.14 8.37 -18.22
CA SER A 43 -6.12 8.64 -19.67
C SER A 43 -6.77 7.53 -20.51
N GLN A 44 -6.83 6.32 -19.94
CA GLN A 44 -7.44 5.15 -20.55
C GLN A 44 -8.89 4.93 -20.08
N GLY A 45 -9.43 5.82 -19.24
CA GLY A 45 -10.77 5.69 -18.67
C GLY A 45 -10.90 4.56 -17.66
N ILE A 46 -9.79 4.10 -17.08
CA ILE A 46 -9.75 2.99 -16.12
C ILE A 46 -9.64 3.59 -14.73
N GLU A 47 -10.62 3.28 -13.89
CA GLU A 47 -10.66 3.79 -12.52
C GLU A 47 -9.77 2.94 -11.61
N PRO A 48 -8.75 3.53 -10.95
CA PRO A 48 -7.95 2.83 -9.97
C PRO A 48 -8.83 2.40 -8.78
N ASN A 49 -8.60 1.19 -8.27
CA ASN A 49 -9.35 0.67 -7.13
C ASN A 49 -8.49 0.62 -5.85
N ARG A 50 -9.11 0.20 -4.74
CA ARG A 50 -8.43 0.07 -3.44
C ARG A 50 -7.12 -0.72 -3.51
N VAL A 51 -7.08 -1.80 -4.30
CA VAL A 51 -5.88 -2.64 -4.43
C VAL A 51 -4.75 -1.86 -5.11
N THR A 52 -5.06 -1.13 -6.17
CA THR A 52 -4.09 -0.28 -6.88
C THR A 52 -3.45 0.72 -5.94
N TYR A 53 -4.25 1.47 -5.18
CA TYR A 53 -3.73 2.44 -4.22
C TYR A 53 -2.89 1.80 -3.12
N GLN A 54 -3.32 0.66 -2.58
CA GLN A 54 -2.56 -0.08 -1.57
C GLN A 54 -1.18 -0.51 -2.07
N GLN A 55 -1.09 -0.98 -3.32
CA GLN A 55 0.19 -1.37 -3.92
C GLN A 55 1.13 -0.15 -4.10
N LEU A 56 0.60 0.99 -4.53
CA LEU A 56 1.41 2.22 -4.71
C LEU A 56 1.90 2.78 -3.37
N ILE A 57 1.04 2.82 -2.35
CA ILE A 57 1.42 3.23 -0.99
C ILE A 57 2.52 2.31 -0.45
N SER A 58 2.31 1.00 -0.55
CA SER A 58 3.25 -0.02 -0.10
C SER A 58 4.63 0.16 -0.75
N LYS A 59 4.68 0.40 -2.07
CA LYS A 59 5.95 0.65 -2.77
C LYS A 59 6.66 1.90 -2.27
N TYR A 60 5.94 3.01 -2.13
CA TYR A 60 6.55 4.24 -1.65
C TYR A 60 7.08 4.09 -0.22
N CYS A 61 6.41 3.33 0.64
CA CYS A 61 6.94 2.99 1.97
C CYS A 61 8.22 2.15 1.90
N GLN A 62 8.25 1.12 1.03
CA GLN A 62 9.43 0.29 0.81
C GLN A 62 10.63 1.09 0.31
N ASP A 63 10.37 2.09 -0.54
CA ASP A 63 11.39 3.01 -1.04
C ASP A 63 11.78 4.11 -0.02
N GLY A 64 11.15 4.14 1.16
CA GLY A 64 11.31 5.19 2.17
C GLY A 64 10.73 6.56 1.75
N ASN A 65 10.00 6.62 0.65
CA ASN A 65 9.41 7.83 0.09
C ASN A 65 8.02 8.10 0.67
N ILE A 66 7.99 8.55 1.93
CA ILE A 66 6.73 8.87 2.64
C ILE A 66 5.94 9.98 1.93
N GLU A 67 6.62 10.98 1.35
CA GLU A 67 5.94 12.05 0.61
C GLU A 67 5.14 11.51 -0.59
N GLY A 68 5.72 10.58 -1.34
CA GLY A 68 5.04 9.89 -2.44
C GLY A 68 3.83 9.10 -1.95
N ALA A 69 3.97 8.36 -0.85
CA ALA A 69 2.87 7.60 -0.27
C ALA A 69 1.71 8.52 0.17
N THR A 70 2.03 9.68 0.77
CA THR A 70 1.05 10.68 1.18
C THR A 70 0.32 11.29 -0.02
N LYS A 71 1.00 11.55 -1.14
CA LYS A 71 0.32 11.98 -2.39
C LYS A 71 -0.71 10.96 -2.86
N ILE A 72 -0.44 9.66 -2.76
CA ILE A 72 -1.43 8.62 -3.12
C ILE A 72 -2.63 8.65 -2.19
N LEU A 73 -2.43 8.90 -0.89
CA LEU A 73 -3.52 9.10 0.06
C LEU A 73 -4.36 10.35 -0.28
N GLU A 74 -3.73 11.44 -0.71
CA GLU A 74 -4.44 12.62 -1.21
C GLU A 74 -5.30 12.29 -2.43
N PHE A 75 -4.76 11.55 -3.41
CA PHE A 75 -5.54 11.06 -4.56
C PHE A 75 -6.75 10.21 -4.15
N MET A 76 -6.57 9.30 -3.19
CA MET A 76 -7.69 8.52 -2.65
C MET A 76 -8.77 9.42 -2.03
N ARG A 77 -8.35 10.42 -1.24
CA ARG A 77 -9.27 11.38 -0.61
C ARG A 77 -10.02 12.23 -1.64
N ASP A 78 -9.33 12.71 -2.66
CA ASP A 78 -9.91 13.55 -3.72
C ASP A 78 -10.94 12.77 -4.56
N LYS A 79 -10.72 11.46 -4.71
CA LYS A 79 -11.67 10.52 -5.32
C LYS A 79 -12.73 10.00 -4.34
N THR A 80 -12.83 10.59 -3.14
CA THR A 80 -13.76 10.20 -2.08
C THR A 80 -13.65 8.74 -1.62
N PHE A 81 -12.50 8.09 -1.86
CA PHE A 81 -12.24 6.76 -1.31
C PHE A 81 -12.06 6.87 0.21
N PRO A 82 -12.78 6.05 1.00
CA PRO A 82 -12.66 6.07 2.44
C PRO A 82 -11.28 5.55 2.87
N ILE A 83 -10.44 6.45 3.38
CA ILE A 83 -9.21 6.10 4.08
C ILE A 83 -9.58 5.96 5.56
N SER A 84 -9.89 4.73 5.95
CA SER A 84 -10.20 4.43 7.35
C SER A 84 -8.99 3.86 8.08
N GLU A 85 -9.01 3.92 9.40
CA GLU A 85 -8.05 3.23 10.27
C GLU A 85 -7.90 1.75 9.86
N GLY A 86 -9.00 1.11 9.45
CA GLY A 86 -9.02 -0.27 8.96
C GLY A 86 -8.12 -0.52 7.74
N VAL A 87 -7.97 0.46 6.84
CA VAL A 87 -7.08 0.36 5.66
C VAL A 87 -5.62 0.34 6.12
N PHE A 88 -5.23 1.29 6.96
CA PHE A 88 -3.87 1.36 7.50
C PHE A 88 -3.52 0.14 8.35
N ASN A 89 -4.45 -0.28 9.21
CA ASN A 89 -4.31 -1.47 10.04
C ASN A 89 -4.13 -2.75 9.20
N ALA A 90 -4.77 -2.86 8.04
CA ALA A 90 -4.57 -4.00 7.14
C ALA A 90 -3.18 -3.98 6.48
N LEU A 91 -2.69 -2.80 6.09
CA LEU A 91 -1.35 -2.64 5.53
C LEU A 91 -0.27 -2.96 6.58
N ILE A 92 -0.39 -2.41 7.78
CA ILE A 92 0.52 -2.70 8.90
C ILE A 92 0.59 -4.20 9.18
N TYR A 93 -0.56 -4.86 9.25
CA TYR A 93 -0.61 -6.31 9.45
C TYR A 93 0.06 -7.09 8.30
N GLY A 94 -0.20 -6.70 7.05
CA GLY A 94 0.41 -7.36 5.89
C GLY A 94 1.94 -7.28 5.90
N HIS A 95 2.48 -6.07 6.11
CA HIS A 95 3.92 -5.84 6.18
C HIS A 95 4.55 -6.51 7.41
N SER A 96 3.90 -6.46 8.57
CA SER A 96 4.42 -7.10 9.79
C SER A 96 4.48 -8.62 9.65
N GLN A 97 3.49 -9.24 9.00
CA GLN A 97 3.51 -10.67 8.72
C GLN A 97 4.60 -11.08 7.72
N ALA A 98 5.04 -10.17 6.86
CA ALA A 98 6.12 -10.34 5.89
C ALA A 98 7.52 -9.98 6.44
N ASN A 99 7.63 -9.61 7.72
CA ASN A 99 8.86 -9.11 8.36
C ASN A 99 9.37 -7.77 7.78
N ASP A 100 8.51 -7.03 7.10
CA ASP A 100 8.82 -5.69 6.57
C ASP A 100 8.43 -4.63 7.61
N MET A 101 9.12 -4.66 8.76
CA MET A 101 8.78 -3.80 9.89
C MET A 101 9.02 -2.31 9.60
N ALA A 102 9.99 -1.98 8.74
CA ALA A 102 10.26 -0.61 8.32
C ALA A 102 9.05 0.01 7.59
N SER A 103 8.45 -0.71 6.63
CA SER A 103 7.24 -0.22 5.97
C SER A 103 6.05 -0.17 6.93
N ALA A 104 5.92 -1.15 7.83
CA ALA A 104 4.87 -1.16 8.84
C ALA A 104 4.92 0.07 9.77
N GLU A 105 6.12 0.50 10.17
CA GLU A 105 6.33 1.73 10.95
C GLU A 105 6.09 3.00 10.13
N GLY A 106 6.55 3.04 8.87
CA GLY A 106 6.26 4.16 7.97
C GLY A 106 4.76 4.41 7.80
N ILE A 107 3.95 3.35 7.87
CA ILE A 107 2.49 3.45 7.85
C ILE A 107 1.91 4.12 9.12
N LEU A 108 2.52 3.96 10.30
CA LEU A 108 2.11 4.73 11.49
C LEU A 108 2.30 6.23 11.27
N THR A 109 3.44 6.61 10.66
CA THR A 109 3.71 8.01 10.34
C THR A 109 2.66 8.55 9.37
N MET A 110 2.27 7.77 8.37
CA MET A 110 1.21 8.17 7.44
C MET A 110 -0.17 8.30 8.11
N MET A 111 -0.52 7.43 9.06
CA MET A 111 -1.76 7.58 9.84
C MET A 111 -1.81 8.94 10.53
N SER A 112 -0.73 9.30 11.22
CA SER A 112 -0.63 10.59 11.91
C SER A 112 -0.71 11.77 10.94
N GLN A 113 -0.02 11.71 9.79
CA GLN A 113 -0.11 12.73 8.74
C GLN A 113 -1.52 12.87 8.13
N ALA A 114 -2.29 11.78 8.10
CA ALA A 114 -3.68 11.77 7.67
C ALA A 114 -4.65 12.25 8.78
N GLY A 115 -4.15 12.66 9.95
CA GLY A 115 -4.95 13.08 11.09
C GLY A 115 -5.65 11.91 11.82
N LEU A 116 -5.17 10.69 11.62
CA LEU A 116 -5.66 9.49 12.29
C LEU A 116 -4.65 9.05 13.35
N GLU A 117 -5.11 8.97 14.60
CA GLU A 117 -4.29 8.44 15.68
C GLU A 117 -4.26 6.90 15.63
N PRO A 118 -3.07 6.26 15.66
CA PRO A 118 -2.96 4.83 15.80
C PRO A 118 -3.68 4.33 17.07
N SER A 119 -4.53 3.31 16.93
CA SER A 119 -5.24 2.73 18.07
C SER A 119 -4.42 1.64 18.76
N ALA A 120 -4.90 1.18 19.91
CA ALA A 120 -4.37 -0.02 20.56
C ALA A 120 -4.36 -1.24 19.61
N GLN A 121 -5.34 -1.35 18.71
CA GLN A 121 -5.38 -2.41 17.71
C GLN A 121 -4.23 -2.28 16.70
N THR A 122 -3.91 -1.06 16.29
CA THR A 122 -2.78 -0.76 15.40
C THR A 122 -1.46 -1.23 16.03
N TYR A 123 -1.20 -0.81 17.28
CA TYR A 123 0.01 -1.16 18.00
C TYR A 123 0.12 -2.66 18.30
N THR A 124 -1.01 -3.31 18.60
CA THR A 124 -1.05 -4.77 18.79
C THR A 124 -0.56 -5.52 17.54
N LYS A 125 -0.93 -5.06 16.34
CA LYS A 125 -0.49 -5.70 15.07
C LYS A 125 1.01 -5.59 14.84
N LEU A 126 1.63 -4.47 15.24
CA LEU A 126 3.08 -4.29 15.18
C LEU A 126 3.79 -5.18 16.20
N MET A 127 3.32 -5.19 17.45
CA MET A 127 3.88 -6.04 18.50
C MET A 127 3.81 -7.52 18.12
N CYS A 128 2.69 -7.99 17.58
CA CYS A 128 2.58 -9.36 17.08
C CYS A 128 3.59 -9.65 15.96
N GLY A 129 3.83 -8.69 15.07
CA GLY A 129 4.84 -8.80 14.02
C GLY A 129 6.25 -8.95 14.59
N TYR A 130 6.67 -8.01 15.44
CA TYR A 130 7.97 -8.04 16.11
C TYR A 130 8.19 -9.35 16.90
N ALA A 131 7.19 -9.77 17.67
CA ALA A 131 7.27 -10.99 18.48
C ALA A 131 7.43 -12.25 17.60
N LYS A 132 6.75 -12.30 16.46
CA LYS A 132 6.81 -13.43 15.53
C LYS A 132 8.19 -13.59 14.90
N HIS A 133 8.92 -12.49 14.68
CA HIS A 133 10.25 -12.51 14.07
C HIS A 133 11.40 -12.47 15.09
N GLY A 134 11.07 -12.59 16.38
CA GLY A 134 12.06 -12.69 17.46
C GLY A 134 12.71 -11.37 17.85
N ASP A 135 12.23 -10.24 17.33
CA ASP A 135 12.73 -8.90 17.65
C ASP A 135 12.00 -8.33 18.88
N MET A 136 12.32 -8.90 20.04
CA MET A 136 11.72 -8.52 21.32
C MET A 136 12.26 -7.18 21.87
N ASP A 137 13.38 -6.69 21.34
CA ASP A 137 13.98 -5.43 21.76
C ASP A 137 13.20 -4.25 21.17
N SER A 138 12.76 -4.37 19.91
CA SER A 138 11.85 -3.42 19.27
C SER A 138 10.47 -3.36 19.93
N ILE A 139 10.05 -4.35 20.70
CA ILE A 139 8.80 -4.31 21.50
C ILE A 139 8.97 -3.46 22.76
N LYS A 140 10.18 -3.40 23.31
CA LYS A 140 10.49 -2.71 24.59
C LYS A 140 10.95 -1.27 24.41
N SER A 141 11.56 -0.96 23.27
CA SER A 141 12.14 0.37 22.96
C SER A 141 11.15 1.36 22.36
N SER A 142 10.13 0.85 21.68
CA SER A 142 9.07 1.60 21.04
C SER A 142 8.04 2.08 22.08
N HIS A 143 7.37 3.20 21.78
CA HIS A 143 6.37 3.87 22.61
C HIS A 143 5.14 3.00 23.01
N PHE A 144 5.15 1.69 22.76
CA PHE A 144 4.07 0.74 23.04
C PHE A 144 3.79 0.55 24.53
N SER A 145 4.78 0.77 25.41
CA SER A 145 4.58 0.64 26.86
C SER A 145 3.72 1.75 27.48
N ASN A 146 3.61 2.91 26.82
CA ASN A 146 2.91 4.09 27.33
C ASN A 146 1.58 4.38 26.62
N SER A 147 1.22 3.61 25.60
CA SER A 147 0.05 3.83 24.74
C SER A 147 -1.08 2.81 24.94
N LEU A 148 -0.87 1.77 25.75
CA LEU A 148 -1.92 0.88 26.21
C LEU A 148 -2.47 1.40 27.55
N PRO A 149 -3.76 1.77 27.65
CA PRO A 149 -4.37 1.99 28.93
C PRO A 149 -4.49 0.61 29.60
N PHE A 150 -3.69 0.37 30.63
CA PHE A 150 -4.02 -0.67 31.60
C PHE A 150 -5.30 -0.26 32.35
#